data_AF-A0A975FSI0-F1
#
_entry.id   AF-A0A975FSI0-F1
#
_cell.length_a   1.000
_cell.length_b   1.000
_cell.length_c   1.000
_cell.angle_alpha   90.00
_cell.angle_beta   90.00
_cell.angle_gamma   90.00
#
_symmetry.space_group_name_H-M   'P 1'
#
loop_
_entity.id
_entity.type
_entity.pdbx_description
1 polymer ?
#
loop_
_entity_poly.entity_id
_entity_poly.type
_entity_poly.pdbx_seq_one_letter_code
_entity_poly.pdbx_strand_id
1 'polypeptide(L)'
;MKTIKHILLNISLLLSMSIYSQTTPMDLFTGTWEYQENNEVFRVILWEYNEAPDVIVGHFEKFVVDDNGIIQNYIYTSEKGKIPGDSKGWIPFAIYAGVSTDFIKGIFEDNTINPNLYDRIKTGEVKIEILSNNQLTNTVTARWTVKERIGQHIRLSTQSPDFNVPTDIILTKVSD
;
A
#
# COMPACT_ATOMS: atom_id res chain seq x y z
N MET A 1 34.27 -34.44 -63.02
CA MET A 1 33.49 -34.92 -61.85
C MET A 1 33.29 -33.75 -60.89
N LYS A 2 32.06 -33.30 -60.67
CA LYS A 2 31.73 -32.17 -59.77
C LYS A 2 31.42 -32.72 -58.38
N THR A 3 32.14 -32.25 -57.37
CA THR A 3 31.93 -32.60 -55.96
C THR A 3 30.81 -31.74 -55.36
N ILE A 4 29.74 -32.38 -54.92
CA ILE A 4 28.61 -31.74 -54.23
C ILE A 4 28.96 -31.66 -52.74
N LYS A 5 29.06 -30.45 -52.18
CA LYS A 5 29.19 -30.24 -50.73
C LYS A 5 27.79 -30.24 -50.11
N HIS A 6 27.57 -31.10 -49.12
CA HIS A 6 26.32 -31.13 -48.35
C HIS A 6 26.40 -30.11 -47.23
N ILE A 7 25.41 -29.20 -47.18
CA ILE A 7 25.23 -28.24 -46.09
C ILE A 7 24.27 -28.90 -45.10
N LEU A 8 24.78 -29.21 -43.90
CA LEU A 8 23.97 -29.66 -42.76
C LEU A 8 23.32 -28.42 -42.12
N LEU A 9 21.99 -28.33 -42.22
CA LEU A 9 21.19 -27.30 -41.55
C LEU A 9 20.77 -27.85 -40.17
N ASN A 10 21.42 -27.37 -39.11
CA ASN A 10 21.01 -27.64 -37.73
C ASN A 10 19.86 -26.69 -37.35
N ILE A 11 18.65 -27.23 -37.20
CA ILE A 11 17.49 -26.50 -36.66
C ILE A 11 17.45 -26.78 -35.16
N SER A 12 17.99 -25.85 -34.37
CA SER A 12 17.91 -25.90 -32.91
C SER A 12 16.56 -25.31 -32.47
N LEU A 13 15.66 -26.17 -31.98
CA LEU A 13 14.40 -25.77 -31.38
C LEU A 13 14.67 -25.19 -29.99
N LEU A 14 14.58 -23.86 -29.83
CA LEU A 14 14.64 -23.21 -28.53
C LEU A 14 13.24 -23.27 -27.88
N LEU A 15 13.05 -24.22 -26.97
CA LEU A 15 11.93 -24.20 -26.02
C LEU A 15 12.17 -23.07 -25.03
N SER A 16 11.47 -21.96 -25.20
CA SER A 16 11.35 -20.91 -24.18
C SER A 16 10.50 -21.46 -23.03
N MET A 17 11.14 -21.90 -21.94
CA MET A 17 10.42 -22.11 -20.68
C MET A 17 10.06 -20.73 -20.11
N SER A 18 8.76 -20.41 -20.09
CA SER A 18 8.24 -19.32 -19.28
C SER A 18 8.36 -19.72 -17.81
N ILE A 19 9.32 -19.14 -17.10
CA ILE A 19 9.42 -19.27 -15.64
C ILE A 19 8.33 -18.38 -15.05
N TYR A 20 7.23 -18.97 -14.59
CA TYR A 20 6.27 -18.25 -13.76
C TYR A 20 6.90 -18.07 -12.37
N SER A 21 7.21 -16.84 -11.99
CA SER A 21 7.53 -16.52 -10.60
C SER A 21 6.28 -16.76 -9.75
N GLN A 22 6.37 -17.59 -8.72
CA GLN A 22 5.28 -17.73 -7.75
C GLN A 22 5.22 -16.44 -6.94
N THR A 23 4.14 -15.68 -7.07
CA THR A 23 3.90 -14.51 -6.21
C THR A 23 3.81 -14.98 -4.76
N THR A 24 4.67 -14.43 -3.92
CA THR A 24 4.59 -14.63 -2.48
C THR A 24 3.37 -13.87 -1.94
N PRO A 25 2.84 -14.23 -0.76
CA PRO A 25 1.83 -13.41 -0.09
C PRO A 25 2.28 -11.95 0.06
N MET A 26 3.59 -11.72 0.25
CA MET A 26 4.18 -10.40 0.36
C MET A 26 3.99 -9.56 -0.92
N ASP A 27 4.33 -10.13 -2.08
CA ASP A 27 4.20 -9.50 -3.40
C ASP A 27 2.75 -9.06 -3.71
N LEU A 28 1.78 -9.75 -3.10
CA LEU A 28 0.38 -9.44 -3.29
C LEU A 28 -0.02 -8.10 -2.64
N PHE A 29 0.68 -7.67 -1.59
CA PHE A 29 0.36 -6.48 -0.81
C PHE A 29 1.31 -5.30 -1.05
N THR A 30 2.59 -5.54 -1.32
CA THR A 30 3.56 -4.46 -1.59
C THR A 30 3.16 -3.64 -2.82
N GLY A 31 3.48 -2.35 -2.83
CA GLY A 31 3.15 -1.43 -3.92
C GLY A 31 2.18 -0.32 -3.52
N THR A 32 1.61 0.34 -4.52
CA THR A 32 0.72 1.50 -4.35
C THR A 32 -0.73 1.11 -4.56
N TRP A 33 -1.57 1.52 -3.62
CA TRP A 33 -3.00 1.25 -3.58
C TRP A 33 -3.79 2.54 -3.50
N GLU A 34 -4.85 2.66 -4.28
CA GLU A 34 -5.66 3.88 -4.35
C GLU A 34 -7.15 3.61 -4.21
N TYR A 35 -7.82 4.55 -3.53
CA TYR A 35 -9.27 4.73 -3.55
C TYR A 35 -9.53 6.18 -3.95
N GLN A 36 -10.38 6.37 -4.96
CA GLN A 36 -10.71 7.69 -5.45
C GLN A 36 -12.20 7.95 -5.29
N GLU A 37 -12.52 9.12 -4.74
CA GLU A 37 -13.87 9.66 -4.67
C GLU A 37 -13.84 11.09 -5.24
N ASN A 38 -14.52 11.29 -6.36
CA ASN A 38 -14.45 12.54 -7.14
C ASN A 38 -12.99 12.87 -7.54
N ASN A 39 -12.50 14.04 -7.13
CA ASN A 39 -11.14 14.52 -7.36
C ASN A 39 -10.19 14.25 -6.18
N GLU A 40 -10.65 13.58 -5.11
CA GLU A 40 -9.82 13.21 -3.97
C GLU A 40 -9.35 11.76 -4.08
N VAL A 41 -8.05 11.56 -3.95
CA VAL A 41 -7.42 10.23 -3.95
C VAL A 41 -6.85 9.96 -2.57
N PHE A 42 -7.27 8.86 -1.96
CA PHE A 42 -6.60 8.25 -0.83
C PHE A 42 -5.65 7.18 -1.33
N ARG A 43 -4.37 7.29 -0.96
CA ARG A 43 -3.30 6.39 -1.38
C ARG A 43 -2.63 5.74 -0.18
N VAL A 44 -2.36 4.44 -0.31
CA VAL A 44 -1.56 3.65 0.62
C VAL A 44 -0.37 3.08 -0.14
N ILE A 45 0.83 3.25 0.42
CA ILE A 45 2.10 2.81 -0.16
C ILE A 45 2.68 1.79 0.81
N LEU A 46 2.88 0.55 0.36
CA LEU A 46 3.29 -0.58 1.19
C LEU A 46 4.60 -1.17 0.67
N TRP A 47 5.50 -1.53 1.58
CA TRP A 47 6.76 -2.17 1.23
C TRP A 47 7.19 -3.16 2.31
N GLU A 48 8.10 -4.07 1.94
CA GLU A 48 8.66 -5.06 2.85
C GLU A 48 9.52 -4.41 3.93
N TYR A 49 9.40 -4.88 5.16
CA TYR A 49 10.25 -4.42 6.24
C TYR A 49 11.57 -5.19 6.26
N ASN A 50 12.67 -4.51 5.90
CA ASN A 50 13.99 -5.13 5.81
C ASN A 50 14.51 -5.77 7.11
N GLU A 51 13.96 -5.40 8.27
CA GLU A 51 14.41 -5.93 9.57
C GLU A 51 13.57 -7.11 10.08
N ALA A 52 12.44 -7.45 9.44
CA ALA A 52 11.63 -8.61 9.83
C ALA A 52 10.96 -9.28 8.63
N PRO A 53 11.12 -10.61 8.46
CA PRO A 53 10.41 -11.34 7.42
C PRO A 53 8.90 -11.29 7.69
N ASP A 54 8.11 -11.39 6.63
CA ASP A 54 6.64 -11.41 6.70
C ASP A 54 6.01 -10.17 7.35
N VAL A 55 6.72 -9.05 7.37
CA VAL A 55 6.23 -7.75 7.84
C VAL A 55 6.17 -6.76 6.68
N ILE A 56 5.02 -6.10 6.56
CA ILE A 56 4.80 -4.95 5.69
C ILE A 56 4.76 -3.70 6.53
N VAL A 57 5.47 -2.69 6.07
CA VAL A 57 5.37 -1.32 6.56
C VAL A 57 4.83 -0.43 5.47
N GLY A 58 4.34 0.76 5.85
CA GLY A 58 3.68 1.61 4.88
C GLY A 58 3.45 3.04 5.31
N HIS A 59 3.12 3.87 4.32
CA HIS A 59 2.62 5.22 4.48
C HIS A 59 1.26 5.35 3.79
N PHE A 60 0.54 6.40 4.19
CA PHE A 60 -0.70 6.81 3.55
C PHE A 60 -0.72 8.32 3.32
N GLU A 61 -1.51 8.74 2.34
CA GLU A 61 -1.73 10.14 1.99
C GLU A 61 -3.11 10.33 1.36
N LYS A 62 -3.61 11.56 1.41
CA LYS A 62 -4.80 11.99 0.69
C LYS A 62 -4.53 13.31 0.00
N PHE A 63 -4.87 13.40 -1.29
CA PHE A 63 -4.59 14.56 -2.12
C PHE A 63 -5.69 14.79 -3.16
N VAL A 64 -5.71 16.00 -3.70
CA VAL A 64 -6.62 16.40 -4.78
C VAL A 64 -5.88 16.31 -6.11
N VAL A 65 -6.52 15.72 -7.12
CA VAL A 65 -6.05 15.70 -8.50
C VAL A 65 -6.88 16.61 -9.40
N ASP A 66 -6.30 17.06 -10.51
CA ASP A 66 -7.04 17.72 -11.59
C ASP A 66 -7.60 16.71 -12.61
N ASP A 67 -8.27 17.23 -13.66
CA ASP A 67 -8.86 16.42 -14.74
C ASP A 67 -7.83 15.57 -15.51
N ASN A 68 -6.53 15.87 -15.38
CA ASN A 68 -5.44 15.11 -16.00
C ASN A 68 -4.78 14.12 -15.02
N GLY A 69 -5.29 14.00 -13.80
CA GLY A 69 -4.72 13.15 -12.75
C GLY A 69 -3.46 13.73 -12.10
N ILE A 70 -3.15 15.01 -12.31
CA ILE A 70 -1.99 15.67 -11.68
C ILE A 70 -2.37 16.09 -10.26
N ILE A 71 -1.50 15.76 -9.30
CA ILE A 71 -1.64 16.17 -7.90
C ILE A 71 -1.56 17.70 -7.80
N GLN A 72 -2.64 18.33 -7.34
CA GLN A 72 -2.73 19.78 -7.13
C GLN A 72 -2.38 20.16 -5.69
N ASN A 73 -2.84 19.38 -4.70
CA ASN A 73 -2.60 19.67 -3.29
C ASN A 73 -2.72 18.41 -2.42
N TYR A 74 -1.87 18.30 -1.40
CA TYR A 74 -2.04 17.30 -0.34
C TYR A 74 -3.03 17.82 0.71
N ILE A 75 -4.01 17.01 1.06
CA ILE A 75 -4.93 17.25 2.18
C ILE A 75 -4.22 16.84 3.48
N TYR A 76 -3.67 15.63 3.50
CA TYR A 76 -2.82 15.14 4.56
C TYR A 76 -1.88 14.04 4.06
N THR A 77 -0.84 13.78 4.83
CA THR A 77 0.11 12.70 4.56
C THR A 77 0.81 12.30 5.85
N SER A 78 1.05 11.00 5.99
CA SER A 78 1.87 10.50 7.08
C SER A 78 3.36 10.82 6.90
N GLU A 79 3.78 11.10 5.67
CA GLU A 79 5.14 11.51 5.33
C GLU A 79 5.27 13.04 5.39
N LYS A 80 5.55 13.52 6.59
CA LYS A 80 5.59 14.95 6.97
C LYS A 80 6.39 15.88 6.05
N GLY A 81 7.43 15.37 5.36
CA GLY A 81 8.21 16.16 4.40
C GLY A 81 7.43 16.68 3.17
N LYS A 82 6.27 16.10 2.85
CA LYS A 82 5.49 16.44 1.66
C LYS A 82 4.60 17.68 1.82
N ILE A 83 4.30 18.12 3.05
CA ILE A 83 3.51 19.33 3.31
C ILE A 83 4.41 20.41 3.92
N PRO A 84 4.63 21.55 3.24
CA PRO A 84 5.48 22.62 3.77
C PRO A 84 5.01 23.10 5.16
N GLY A 85 5.92 23.07 6.12
CA GLY A 85 5.65 23.53 7.50
C GLY A 85 5.07 22.47 8.44
N ASP A 86 4.73 21.27 7.94
CA ASP A 86 4.27 20.15 8.77
C ASP A 86 5.42 19.18 9.09
N SER A 87 6.32 19.56 10.01
CA SER A 87 7.51 18.73 10.36
C SER A 87 7.37 17.96 11.68
N LYS A 88 6.23 18.05 12.36
CA LYS A 88 6.04 17.45 13.69
C LYS A 88 5.30 16.12 13.58
N GLY A 89 5.64 15.16 14.46
CA GLY A 89 5.02 13.83 14.43
C GLY A 89 5.50 12.96 13.27
N TRP A 90 6.74 13.15 12.80
CA TRP A 90 7.36 12.24 11.85
C TRP A 90 7.50 10.85 12.44
N ILE A 91 7.15 9.84 11.65
CA ILE A 91 7.30 8.42 11.95
C ILE A 91 7.91 7.74 10.71
N PRO A 92 8.74 6.69 10.90
CA PRO A 92 9.38 6.00 9.78
C PRO A 92 8.38 5.25 8.88
N PHE A 93 7.24 4.87 9.44
CA PHE A 93 6.10 4.25 8.76
C PHE A 93 4.86 4.45 9.63
N ALA A 94 3.70 4.59 8.99
CA ALA A 94 2.40 4.69 9.64
C ALA A 94 1.68 3.34 9.76
N ILE A 95 2.14 2.34 9.03
CA ILE A 95 1.57 0.99 9.00
C ILE A 95 2.70 0.03 9.39
N TYR A 96 2.39 -0.91 10.27
CA TYR A 96 3.26 -2.05 10.61
C TYR A 96 2.37 -3.28 10.76
N ALA A 97 2.42 -4.20 9.79
CA ALA A 97 1.48 -5.31 9.70
C ALA A 97 2.18 -6.63 9.38
N GLY A 98 1.74 -7.70 10.05
CA GLY A 98 2.15 -9.06 9.71
C GLY A 98 1.35 -9.59 8.52
N VAL A 99 2.01 -10.36 7.67
CA VAL A 99 1.43 -10.95 6.47
C VAL A 99 0.80 -12.32 6.77
N SER A 100 -0.38 -12.53 6.23
CA SER A 100 -1.04 -13.83 6.09
C SER A 100 -1.37 -14.05 4.61
N THR A 101 -1.92 -15.23 4.27
CA THR A 101 -2.15 -15.60 2.86
C THR A 101 -3.04 -14.62 2.10
N ASP A 102 -4.09 -14.11 2.74
CA ASP A 102 -5.16 -13.32 2.12
C ASP A 102 -5.40 -11.97 2.80
N PHE A 103 -4.70 -11.69 3.90
CA PHE A 103 -4.74 -10.37 4.54
C PHE A 103 -3.40 -10.00 5.20
N ILE A 104 -3.22 -8.71 5.44
CA ILE A 104 -2.27 -8.20 6.44
C ILE A 104 -3.04 -7.55 7.58
N LYS A 105 -2.49 -7.64 8.79
CA LYS A 105 -3.07 -7.00 9.97
C LYS A 105 -1.98 -6.50 10.90
N GLY A 106 -2.18 -5.32 11.48
CA GLY A 106 -1.28 -4.82 12.50
C GLY A 106 -1.62 -3.45 13.03
N ILE A 107 -0.59 -2.68 13.31
CA ILE A 107 -0.65 -1.37 13.94
C ILE A 107 -0.79 -0.30 12.87
N PHE A 108 -1.64 0.68 13.15
CA PHE A 108 -1.80 1.91 12.37
C PHE A 108 -1.49 3.11 13.25
N GLU A 109 -0.70 4.05 12.75
CA GLU A 109 -0.37 5.30 13.44
C GLU A 109 -0.79 6.48 12.58
N ASP A 110 -1.84 7.18 13.02
CA ASP A 110 -2.30 8.40 12.38
C ASP A 110 -1.63 9.61 13.02
N ASN A 111 -0.59 10.08 12.35
CA ASN A 111 0.13 11.31 12.68
C ASN A 111 -0.41 12.54 11.93
N THR A 112 -1.56 12.43 11.26
CA THR A 112 -2.18 13.53 10.50
C THR A 112 -3.25 14.27 11.30
N ILE A 113 -3.55 13.78 12.50
CA ILE A 113 -4.55 14.33 13.40
C ILE A 113 -4.21 15.77 13.82
N ASN A 114 -5.24 16.58 14.05
CA ASN A 114 -5.15 18.03 14.28
C ASN A 114 -3.98 18.38 15.25
N PRO A 115 -3.04 19.24 14.83
CA PRO A 115 -1.81 19.52 15.58
C PRO A 115 -2.05 20.20 16.95
N ASN A 116 -3.27 20.69 17.19
CA ASN A 116 -3.71 21.26 18.46
C ASN A 116 -4.09 20.22 19.51
N LEU A 117 -4.13 18.93 19.16
CA LEU A 117 -4.43 17.85 20.09
C LEU A 117 -3.19 17.47 20.92
N TYR A 118 -3.44 17.06 22.16
CA TYR A 118 -2.40 16.68 23.13
C TYR A 118 -1.61 15.46 22.67
N ASP A 119 -2.29 14.50 22.04
CA ASP A 119 -1.67 13.36 21.38
C ASP A 119 -1.66 13.62 19.87
N ARG A 120 -0.46 13.62 19.28
CA ARG A 120 -0.25 13.93 17.85
C ARG A 120 -0.19 12.68 16.99
N ILE A 121 -0.23 11.51 17.62
CA ILE A 121 -0.24 10.21 16.94
C ILE A 121 -1.34 9.38 17.58
N LYS A 122 -2.38 9.05 16.80
CA LYS A 122 -3.40 8.11 17.25
C LYS A 122 -3.05 6.72 16.77
N THR A 123 -3.04 5.76 17.68
CA THR A 123 -2.77 4.37 17.35
C THR A 123 -4.07 3.57 17.18
N GLY A 124 -4.14 2.79 16.11
CA GLY A 124 -5.24 1.91 15.77
C GLY A 124 -4.79 0.53 15.32
N GLU A 125 -5.75 -0.26 14.85
CA GLU A 125 -5.53 -1.49 14.11
C GLU A 125 -5.88 -1.26 12.64
N VAL A 126 -5.03 -1.75 11.74
CA VAL A 126 -5.31 -1.82 10.30
C VAL A 126 -5.46 -3.27 9.86
N LYS A 127 -6.38 -3.53 8.93
CA LYS A 127 -6.47 -4.77 8.15
C LYS A 127 -6.60 -4.41 6.67
N ILE A 128 -5.82 -5.09 5.83
CA ILE A 128 -6.00 -5.07 4.38
C ILE A 128 -6.27 -6.51 3.93
N GLU A 129 -7.42 -6.76 3.33
CA GLU A 129 -7.89 -8.10 2.93
C GLU A 129 -8.09 -8.17 1.43
N ILE A 130 -7.44 -9.10 0.75
CA ILE A 130 -7.55 -9.23 -0.71
C ILE A 130 -8.94 -9.75 -1.05
N LEU A 131 -9.66 -8.98 -1.86
CA LEU A 131 -11.00 -9.33 -2.34
C LEU A 131 -10.95 -9.99 -3.72
N SER A 132 -10.01 -9.57 -4.56
CA SER A 132 -9.84 -10.08 -5.91
C SER A 132 -8.39 -9.91 -6.35
N ASN A 133 -7.88 -10.93 -7.04
CA ASN A 133 -6.62 -10.89 -7.76
C ASN A 133 -6.89 -11.41 -9.17
N ASN A 134 -7.35 -10.51 -10.06
CA ASN A 134 -7.73 -10.87 -11.41
C ASN A 134 -6.53 -10.77 -12.36
N GLN A 135 -5.94 -11.92 -12.65
CA GLN A 135 -4.79 -12.05 -13.55
C GLN A 135 -5.11 -11.69 -15.02
N LEU A 136 -6.39 -11.66 -15.42
CA LEU A 136 -6.80 -11.29 -16.78
C LEU A 136 -6.84 -9.78 -16.97
N THR A 137 -7.19 -9.03 -15.92
CA THR A 137 -7.29 -7.57 -15.95
C THR A 137 -6.13 -6.88 -15.25
N ASN A 138 -5.19 -7.65 -14.69
CA ASN A 138 -4.13 -7.17 -13.80
C ASN A 138 -4.66 -6.24 -12.70
N THR A 139 -5.87 -6.54 -12.21
CA THR A 139 -6.52 -5.72 -11.18
C THR A 139 -6.53 -6.50 -9.89
N VAL A 140 -5.88 -5.95 -8.88
CA VAL A 140 -5.95 -6.45 -7.51
C VAL A 140 -6.73 -5.45 -6.68
N THR A 141 -7.71 -5.94 -5.94
CA THR A 141 -8.53 -5.11 -5.05
C THR A 141 -8.49 -5.64 -3.64
N ALA A 142 -8.45 -4.74 -2.66
CA ALA A 142 -8.42 -5.11 -1.25
C ALA A 142 -9.38 -4.25 -0.42
N ARG A 143 -9.98 -4.84 0.61
CA ARG A 143 -10.70 -4.09 1.64
C ARG A 143 -9.71 -3.48 2.61
N TRP A 144 -9.79 -2.17 2.79
CA TRP A 144 -9.05 -1.43 3.79
C TRP A 144 -9.94 -1.09 4.98
N THR A 145 -9.50 -1.46 6.18
CA THR A 145 -10.20 -1.13 7.42
C THR A 145 -9.19 -0.64 8.46
N VAL A 146 -9.48 0.52 9.05
CA VAL A 146 -8.84 1.06 10.24
C VAL A 146 -9.87 1.18 11.35
N LYS A 147 -9.49 0.77 12.55
CA LYS A 147 -10.31 0.93 13.75
C LYS A 147 -9.47 1.30 14.96
N GLU A 148 -10.07 1.95 15.93
CA GLU A 148 -9.38 2.30 17.17
C GLU A 148 -9.11 1.06 18.02
N ARG A 149 -7.94 1.01 18.65
CA ARG A 149 -7.61 -0.10 19.56
C ARG A 149 -8.27 0.15 20.91
N ILE A 150 -9.31 -0.63 21.20
CA ILE A 150 -10.03 -0.57 22.48
C ILE A 150 -9.04 -0.90 23.62
N GLY A 151 -8.88 0.01 24.58
CA GLY A 151 -8.03 -0.17 25.78
C GLY A 151 -6.85 0.80 25.93
N GLN A 152 -6.53 1.63 24.93
CA GLN A 152 -5.51 2.68 25.07
C GLN A 152 -6.02 3.98 25.74
N HIS A 153 -7.32 4.04 26.07
CA HIS A 153 -7.96 5.16 26.78
C HIS A 153 -7.66 5.17 28.30
N ILE A 154 -6.41 4.93 28.71
CA ILE A 154 -6.05 5.03 30.15
C ILE A 154 -6.01 6.49 30.61
N ARG A 155 -6.12 7.49 29.73
CA ARG A 155 -6.16 8.91 30.12
C ARG A 155 -7.23 9.73 29.39
N LEU A 156 -8.32 9.98 30.13
CA LEU A 156 -9.01 11.27 30.23
C LEU A 156 -9.35 12.00 28.91
N SER A 157 -10.17 11.40 28.05
CA SER A 157 -11.24 12.15 27.39
C SER A 157 -12.24 11.15 26.79
N THR A 158 -13.52 11.43 26.94
CA THR A 158 -14.61 10.67 26.33
C THR A 158 -14.74 10.93 24.82
N GLN A 159 -13.73 11.55 24.19
CA GLN A 159 -13.74 12.04 22.81
C GLN A 159 -12.32 12.00 22.22
N SER A 160 -11.78 10.80 22.02
CA SER A 160 -10.67 10.62 21.07
C SER A 160 -11.23 10.97 19.67
N PRO A 161 -10.63 11.91 18.92
CA PRO A 161 -11.13 12.28 17.59
C PRO A 161 -11.04 11.08 16.66
N ASP A 162 -11.95 10.98 15.69
CA ASP A 162 -11.88 9.92 14.67
C ASP A 162 -10.56 9.99 13.89
N PHE A 163 -10.18 8.85 13.28
CA PHE A 163 -9.07 8.85 12.34
C PHE A 163 -9.41 9.75 11.15
N ASN A 164 -8.40 10.43 10.59
CA ASN A 164 -8.61 11.28 9.42
C ASN A 164 -8.74 10.47 8.13
N VAL A 165 -8.37 9.19 8.15
CA VAL A 165 -8.39 8.31 6.97
C VAL A 165 -9.77 7.69 6.74
N PRO A 166 -10.17 7.47 5.48
CA PRO A 166 -11.33 6.65 5.19
C PRO A 166 -11.10 5.22 5.71
N THR A 167 -12.18 4.54 6.07
CA THR A 167 -12.20 3.15 6.51
C THR A 167 -13.34 2.41 5.82
N ASP A 168 -13.25 1.08 5.75
CA ASP A 168 -14.20 0.20 5.06
C ASP A 168 -14.40 0.52 3.57
N ILE A 169 -13.31 0.92 2.91
CA ILE A 169 -13.24 1.21 1.48
C ILE A 169 -12.56 0.07 0.71
N ILE A 170 -12.72 0.06 -0.61
CA ILE A 170 -12.04 -0.86 -1.52
C ILE A 170 -10.90 -0.10 -2.21
N LEU A 171 -9.67 -0.54 -1.94
CA LEU A 171 -8.47 -0.07 -2.63
C LEU A 171 -8.24 -0.89 -3.89
N THR A 172 -7.70 -0.24 -4.92
CA THR A 172 -7.20 -0.86 -6.15
C THR A 172 -5.68 -0.71 -6.21
N LYS A 173 -4.96 -1.79 -6.50
CA LYS A 173 -3.51 -1.73 -6.72
C LYS A 173 -3.22 -1.05 -8.05
N VAL A 174 -2.39 -0.01 -8.04
CA VAL A 174 -2.03 0.80 -9.23
C VAL A 174 -0.56 0.70 -9.61
N SER A 175 0.30 0.27 -8.69
CA SER A 175 1.69 -0.07 -8.97
C SER A 175 2.21 -1.15 -8.01
N ASP A 176 3.23 -1.89 -8.45
CA ASP A 176 4.08 -2.71 -7.58
C ASP A 176 5.21 -1.87 -6.97
#